data_AF-A0A7C1NTF9-F1
#
_entry.id   AF-A0A7C1NTF9-F1
#
_cell.length_a   1.000
_cell.length_b   1.000
_cell.length_c   1.000
_cell.angle_alpha   90.00
_cell.angle_beta   90.00
_cell.angle_gamma   90.00
#
_symmetry.space_group_name_H-M   'P 1'
#
loop_
_entity.id
_entity.type
_entity.pdbx_description
1 polymer ?
#
loop_
_entity_poly.entity_id
_entity_poly.type
_entity_poly.pdbx_seq_one_letter_code
_entity_poly.pdbx_strand_id
1 'polypeptide(L)'
;MNDITINELKLYSPFQIALGSFFGGPIALVYFLWQNFKTLGKSGAAKQTVIWGVIFNLALPPIHQFLPSIFALVILPASYSLVALQMASSWHMEKEAIEQSVHFDFQSNWRVLIYGLVLFIAWIAFSISLIRAFTAFGIIG
;
A
#
# COMPACT_ATOMS: atom_id res chain seq x y z
N MET A 1 39.28 -11.23 5.84
CA MET A 1 38.38 -10.06 5.95
C MET A 1 37.19 -10.55 6.73
N ASN A 2 36.95 -10.03 7.94
CA ASN A 2 35.70 -10.31 8.64
C ASN A 2 34.63 -9.45 7.98
N ASP A 3 33.66 -10.09 7.33
CA ASP A 3 32.48 -9.41 6.85
C ASP A 3 31.73 -8.86 8.06
N ILE A 4 31.81 -7.55 8.26
CA ILE A 4 30.97 -6.87 9.23
C ILE A 4 29.55 -6.95 8.67
N THR A 5 28.76 -7.90 9.15
CA THR A 5 27.35 -8.02 8.79
C THR A 5 26.60 -6.83 9.38
N ILE A 6 26.53 -5.72 8.63
CA ILE A 6 25.58 -4.65 8.91
C ILE A 6 24.20 -5.26 8.66
N ASN A 7 23.35 -5.28 9.70
CA ASN A 7 21.98 -5.79 9.53
C ASN A 7 21.20 -4.75 8.72
N GLU A 8 21.11 -4.98 7.41
CA GLU A 8 20.52 -4.03 6.46
C GLU A 8 19.01 -3.87 6.70
N LEU A 9 18.58 -2.61 6.77
CA LEU A 9 17.18 -2.27 6.85
C LEU A 9 16.51 -2.52 5.49
N LYS A 10 15.40 -3.26 5.47
CA LYS A 10 14.76 -3.66 4.22
C LYS A 10 13.64 -2.69 3.80
N LEU A 11 13.72 -2.17 2.58
CA LEU A 11 12.75 -1.25 1.97
C LEU A 11 12.05 -1.89 0.77
N TYR A 12 10.80 -1.49 0.54
CA TYR A 12 10.13 -1.77 -0.72
C TYR A 12 10.53 -0.72 -1.76
N SER A 13 10.88 -1.14 -2.96
CA SER A 13 11.11 -0.23 -4.08
C SER A 13 9.80 0.45 -4.51
N PRO A 14 9.85 1.60 -5.21
CA PRO A 14 8.64 2.25 -5.71
C PRO A 14 7.76 1.31 -6.57
N PHE A 15 8.36 0.48 -7.41
CA PHE A 15 7.63 -0.52 -8.19
C PHE A 15 7.02 -1.65 -7.35
N GLN A 16 7.71 -2.11 -6.30
CA GLN A 16 7.14 -3.09 -5.37
C GLN A 16 5.91 -2.54 -4.65
N ILE A 17 5.97 -1.27 -4.24
CA ILE A 17 4.84 -0.57 -3.63
C ILE A 17 3.68 -0.45 -4.63
N ALA A 18 3.96 -0.02 -5.86
CA ALA A 18 2.94 0.14 -6.89
C ALA A 18 2.24 -1.18 -7.25
N LEU A 19 3.00 -2.22 -7.58
CA LEU A 19 2.45 -3.53 -7.92
C LEU A 19 1.77 -4.19 -6.72
N GLY A 20 2.37 -4.09 -5.53
CA GLY A 20 1.78 -4.55 -4.29
C GLY A 20 0.46 -3.86 -3.97
N SER A 21 0.34 -2.57 -4.27
CA SER A 21 -0.92 -1.82 -4.13
C SER A 21 -1.96 -2.27 -5.16
N PHE A 22 -1.56 -2.41 -6.42
CA PHE A 22 -2.47 -2.75 -7.51
C PHE A 22 -3.15 -4.10 -7.28
N PHE A 23 -2.35 -5.12 -6.97
CA PHE A 23 -2.87 -6.47 -6.73
C PHE A 23 -3.32 -6.70 -5.29
N GLY A 24 -2.72 -6.00 -4.32
CA GLY A 24 -3.01 -6.17 -2.90
C GLY A 24 -4.13 -5.28 -2.36
N GLY A 25 -4.64 -4.35 -3.17
CA GLY A 25 -5.69 -3.43 -2.78
C GLY A 25 -5.20 -2.23 -1.96
N PRO A 26 -6.14 -1.35 -1.57
CA PRO A 26 -5.84 -0.08 -0.89
C PRO A 26 -5.31 -0.24 0.54
N ILE A 27 -5.54 -1.38 1.23
CA ILE A 27 -4.88 -1.66 2.51
C ILE A 27 -3.40 -1.96 2.29
N ALA A 28 -3.07 -2.73 1.24
CA ALA A 28 -1.68 -3.02 0.88
C ALA A 28 -0.90 -1.75 0.55
N LEU A 29 -1.51 -0.81 -0.17
CA LEU A 29 -0.96 0.53 -0.40
C LEU A 29 -0.51 1.20 0.89
N VAL A 30 -1.41 1.27 1.87
CA VAL A 30 -1.14 1.92 3.15
C VAL A 30 -0.03 1.20 3.89
N TYR A 31 -0.07 -0.13 3.94
CA TYR A 31 0.93 -0.94 4.60
C TYR A 31 2.34 -0.74 4.00
N PHE A 32 2.48 -0.81 2.67
CA PHE A 32 3.78 -0.71 2.03
C PHE A 32 4.38 0.70 2.17
N LEU A 33 3.57 1.75 2.02
CA LEU A 33 4.02 3.13 2.24
C LEU A 33 4.40 3.36 3.71
N TRP A 34 3.56 2.92 4.65
CA TRP A 34 3.81 3.05 6.08
C TRP A 34 5.09 2.33 6.50
N GLN A 35 5.30 1.09 6.02
CA GLN A 35 6.47 0.31 6.36
C GLN A 35 7.76 0.99 5.86
N ASN A 36 7.75 1.57 4.65
CA ASN A 36 8.89 2.33 4.16
C ASN A 36 9.16 3.58 5.00
N PHE A 37 8.16 4.41 5.28
CA PHE A 37 8.35 5.58 6.13
C PHE A 37 8.87 5.21 7.52
N LYS A 38 8.37 4.12 8.10
CA LYS A 38 8.83 3.60 9.39
C LYS A 38 10.30 3.15 9.32
N THR A 39 10.68 2.39 8.29
CA THR A 39 12.06 1.93 8.09
C THR A 39 13.02 3.12 7.86
N LEU A 40 12.57 4.17 7.18
CA LEU A 40 13.33 5.42 6.96
C LEU A 40 13.39 6.33 8.22
N GLY A 41 12.85 5.91 9.36
CA GLY A 41 12.80 6.72 10.59
C GLY A 41 11.85 7.92 10.51
N LYS A 42 11.04 8.05 9.46
CA LYS A 42 10.10 9.16 9.24
C LYS A 42 8.77 8.88 9.96
N SER A 43 8.80 8.81 11.29
CA SER A 43 7.65 8.43 12.14
C SER A 43 6.40 9.31 11.94
N GLY A 44 6.59 10.62 11.76
CA GLY A 44 5.50 11.56 11.47
C GLY A 44 4.77 11.23 10.16
N ALA A 45 5.52 10.99 9.09
CA ALA A 45 4.96 10.59 7.79
C ALA A 45 4.27 9.22 7.88
N ALA A 46 4.89 8.25 8.56
CA ALA A 46 4.28 6.94 8.77
C ALA A 46 2.91 7.04 9.47
N LYS A 47 2.79 7.87 10.52
CA LYS A 47 1.51 8.11 11.20
C LYS A 47 0.48 8.74 10.26
N GLN A 48 0.88 9.73 9.46
CA GLN A 48 0.00 10.36 8.48
C GLN A 48 -0.48 9.38 7.41
N THR A 49 0.40 8.51 6.91
CA THR A 49 0.03 7.45 5.95
C THR A 49 -1.08 6.56 6.50
N VAL A 50 -1.02 6.17 7.77
CA VAL A 50 -2.07 5.36 8.39
C VAL A 50 -3.37 6.15 8.53
N ILE A 51 -3.31 7.41 9.01
CA ILE A 51 -4.51 8.25 9.19
C ILE A 51 -5.25 8.45 7.86
N TRP A 52 -4.55 8.95 6.84
CA TRP A 52 -5.12 9.16 5.52
C TRP A 52 -5.52 7.84 4.85
N GLY A 53 -4.74 6.78 5.10
CA GLY A 53 -5.04 5.44 4.64
C GLY A 53 -6.35 4.89 5.18
N VAL A 54 -6.64 5.10 6.46
CA VAL A 54 -7.92 4.70 7.08
C VAL A 54 -9.08 5.46 6.46
N ILE A 55 -8.95 6.79 6.32
CA ILE A 55 -9.99 7.62 5.68
C ILE A 55 -10.24 7.14 4.25
N PHE A 56 -9.18 6.92 3.47
CA PHE A 56 -9.27 6.42 2.10
C PHE A 56 -9.95 5.05 2.04
N ASN A 57 -9.56 4.10 2.89
CA ASN A 57 -10.15 2.77 2.92
C ASN A 57 -11.62 2.78 3.38
N LEU A 58 -12.05 3.69 4.25
CA LEU A 58 -13.46 3.86 4.61
C LEU A 58 -14.29 4.46 3.47
N ALA A 59 -13.72 5.40 2.72
CA ALA A 59 -14.40 6.08 1.62
C ALA A 59 -14.49 5.24 0.34
N LEU A 60 -13.53 4.35 0.09
CA LEU A 60 -13.42 3.65 -1.21
C LEU A 60 -14.59 2.68 -1.50
N PRO A 61 -15.02 1.79 -0.58
CA PRO A 61 -16.11 0.85 -0.84
C PRO A 61 -17.46 1.49 -1.21
N PRO A 62 -17.94 2.56 -0.53
CA PRO A 62 -19.18 3.21 -0.96
C PRO A 62 -19.02 3.90 -2.31
N ILE A 63 -17.89 4.57 -2.59
CA ILE A 63 -17.62 5.18 -3.91
C ILE A 63 -17.69 4.14 -5.02
N HIS A 64 -17.17 2.94 -4.76
CA HIS A 64 -17.18 1.84 -5.73
C HIS A 64 -18.59 1.43 -6.18
N GLN A 65 -19.63 1.61 -5.35
CA GLN A 65 -21.02 1.28 -5.72
C GLN A 65 -21.58 2.20 -6.82
N PHE A 66 -21.01 3.39 -6.98
CA PHE A 66 -21.47 4.40 -7.95
C PHE A 66 -20.62 4.41 -9.24
N LEU A 67 -19.60 3.56 -9.33
CA LEU A 67 -18.69 3.52 -10.49
C LEU A 67 -19.12 2.46 -11.52
N PRO A 68 -18.92 2.72 -12.82
CA PRO A 68 -19.02 1.69 -13.84
C PRO A 68 -18.04 0.53 -13.57
N SER A 69 -18.38 -0.69 -13.99
CA SER A 69 -17.59 -1.89 -13.69
C SER A 69 -16.12 -1.81 -14.10
N ILE A 70 -15.81 -1.25 -15.27
CA ILE A 70 -14.42 -1.07 -15.73
C ILE A 70 -13.64 -0.08 -14.86
N PHE A 71 -14.31 0.95 -14.34
CA PHE A 71 -13.69 1.93 -13.45
C PHE A 71 -13.34 1.28 -12.12
N ALA A 72 -14.28 0.53 -11.55
CA ALA A 72 -14.14 -0.21 -10.32
C ALA A 72 -13.01 -1.26 -10.37
N LEU A 73 -12.94 -2.06 -11.44
CA LEU A 73 -12.04 -3.21 -11.52
C LEU A 73 -10.62 -2.89 -11.96
N VAL A 74 -10.42 -1.85 -12.78
CA VAL A 74 -9.12 -1.57 -13.41
C VAL A 74 -8.64 -0.15 -13.14
N ILE A 75 -9.46 0.85 -13.47
CA ILE A 75 -9.03 2.25 -13.44
C ILE A 75 -8.75 2.71 -12.01
N LEU A 76 -9.64 2.37 -11.07
CA LEU A 76 -9.50 2.74 -9.67
C LEU A 76 -8.25 2.08 -9.04
N PRO A 77 -8.04 0.75 -9.17
CA PRO A 77 -6.77 0.12 -8.80
C PRO A 77 -5.52 0.73 -9.42
N ALA A 78 -5.54 0.99 -10.72
CA ALA A 78 -4.42 1.61 -11.42
C ALA A 78 -4.13 3.01 -10.85
N SER A 79 -5.17 3.81 -10.64
CA SER A 79 -5.04 5.20 -10.17
C SER A 79 -4.34 5.30 -8.82
N TYR A 80 -4.79 4.58 -7.79
CA TYR A 80 -4.18 4.68 -6.48
C TYR A 80 -2.79 4.02 -6.46
N SER A 81 -2.53 3.06 -7.34
CA SER A 81 -1.21 2.42 -7.47
C SER A 81 -0.19 3.35 -8.12
N LEU A 82 -0.62 4.16 -9.10
CA LEU A 82 0.19 5.24 -9.67
C LEU A 82 0.47 6.33 -8.64
N VAL A 83 -0.51 6.68 -7.80
CA VAL A 83 -0.29 7.60 -6.68
C VAL A 83 0.72 7.01 -5.70
N ALA A 84 0.62 5.72 -5.37
CA ALA A 84 1.59 5.04 -4.50
C ALA A 84 3.00 5.02 -5.11
N LEU A 85 3.12 4.78 -6.42
CA LEU A 85 4.38 4.87 -7.17
C LEU A 85 4.98 6.26 -7.04
N GLN A 86 4.20 7.31 -7.35
CA GLN A 86 4.64 8.69 -7.29
C GLN A 86 5.09 9.08 -5.87
N MET A 87 4.31 8.73 -4.85
CA MET A 87 4.64 8.99 -3.45
C MET A 87 5.95 8.30 -3.06
N ALA A 88 6.13 7.03 -3.45
CA ALA A 88 7.34 6.28 -3.15
C ALA A 88 8.57 6.88 -3.86
N SER A 89 8.47 7.21 -5.15
CA SER A 89 9.57 7.85 -5.88
C SER A 89 9.91 9.24 -5.35
N SER A 90 8.92 10.00 -4.85
CA SER A 90 9.15 11.37 -4.38
C SER A 90 9.66 11.45 -2.94
N TRP A 91 9.21 10.54 -2.06
CA TRP A 91 9.40 10.67 -0.61
C TRP A 91 10.17 9.52 0.04
N HIS A 92 10.35 8.41 -0.68
CA HIS A 92 11.20 7.28 -0.26
C HIS A 92 12.50 7.25 -1.08
N MET A 93 13.25 6.15 -0.95
CA MET A 93 14.43 5.93 -1.77
C MET A 93 14.04 5.32 -3.10
N GLU A 94 14.63 5.83 -4.18
CA GLU A 94 14.56 5.20 -5.49
C GLU A 94 15.31 3.87 -5.51
N LYS A 95 15.05 3.06 -6.54
CA LYS A 95 15.62 1.72 -6.64
C LYS A 95 17.15 1.76 -6.65
N GLU A 96 17.72 2.65 -7.46
CA GLU A 96 19.15 2.83 -7.64
C GLU A 96 19.83 3.28 -6.34
N ALA A 97 19.15 4.12 -5.56
CA ALA A 97 19.62 4.57 -4.26
C ALA A 97 19.62 3.45 -3.20
N ILE A 98 18.69 2.50 -3.29
CA ILE A 98 18.67 1.31 -2.43
C ILE A 98 19.81 0.36 -2.82
N GLU A 99 20.02 0.10 -4.11
CA GLU A 99 21.10 -0.78 -4.61
C GLU A 99 22.51 -0.29 -4.25
N GLN A 100 22.70 1.03 -4.18
CA GLN A 100 23.99 1.63 -3.85
C GLN A 100 24.18 1.88 -2.34
N SER A 101 23.16 1.60 -1.52
CA SER A 101 23.20 1.85 -0.08
C SER A 101 23.96 0.76 0.66
N VAL A 102 24.79 1.16 1.62
CA VAL A 102 25.42 0.23 2.58
C VAL A 102 24.45 -0.15 3.72
N HIS A 103 23.36 0.59 3.90
CA HIS A 103 22.45 0.45 5.04
C HIS A 103 21.10 -0.17 4.68
N PHE A 104 20.74 -0.20 3.40
CA PHE A 104 19.41 -0.57 2.94
C PHE A 104 19.50 -1.61 1.82
N ASP A 105 18.52 -2.52 1.79
CA ASP A 105 18.35 -3.47 0.70
C ASP A 105 16.86 -3.73 0.46
N PHE A 106 16.52 -4.38 -0.65
CA PHE A 106 15.15 -4.63 -1.01
C PHE A 106 14.47 -5.68 -0.15
N GLN A 107 13.18 -5.47 0.09
CA GLN A 107 12.29 -6.53 0.51
C GLN A 107 12.15 -7.57 -0.61
N SER A 108 11.91 -8.83 -0.23
CA SER A 108 11.66 -9.89 -1.21
C SER A 108 10.34 -9.68 -1.97
N ASN A 109 10.35 -9.94 -3.28
CA ASN A 109 9.13 -9.93 -4.10
C ASN A 109 8.09 -10.95 -3.60
N TRP A 110 8.52 -12.07 -3.00
CA TRP A 110 7.61 -13.02 -2.34
C TRP A 110 6.87 -12.40 -1.18
N ARG A 111 7.53 -11.53 -0.43
CA ARG A 111 6.89 -10.79 0.65
C ARG A 111 5.84 -9.84 0.11
N VAL A 112 6.12 -9.14 -1.00
CA VAL A 112 5.12 -8.27 -1.66
C VAL A 112 3.90 -9.08 -2.08
N LEU A 113 4.11 -10.24 -2.71
CA LEU A 113 3.03 -11.11 -3.17
C LEU A 113 2.18 -11.64 -2.01
N ILE A 114 2.82 -12.20 -0.97
CA ILE A 114 2.12 -12.80 0.18
C ILE A 114 1.36 -11.73 0.96
N TYR A 115 2.00 -10.62 1.31
CA TYR A 115 1.33 -9.54 2.03
C TYR A 115 0.26 -8.89 1.18
N GLY A 116 0.50 -8.70 -0.13
CA GLY A 116 -0.50 -8.21 -1.07
C GLY A 116 -1.75 -9.08 -1.04
N LEU A 117 -1.60 -10.40 -1.21
CA LEU A 117 -2.73 -11.33 -1.19
C LEU A 117 -3.49 -11.31 0.15
N VAL A 118 -2.77 -11.36 1.28
CA VAL A 118 -3.39 -11.36 2.62
C VAL A 118 -4.16 -10.06 2.87
N LEU A 119 -3.56 -8.92 2.54
CA LEU A 119 -4.18 -7.61 2.75
C LEU A 119 -5.34 -7.36 1.76
N PHE A 120 -5.28 -7.95 0.57
CA PHE A 120 -6.40 -7.92 -0.37
C PHE A 120 -7.61 -8.66 0.16
N ILE A 121 -7.42 -9.87 0.69
CA ILE A 121 -8.48 -10.65 1.34
C ILE A 121 -9.06 -9.86 2.52
N ALA A 122 -8.21 -9.26 3.34
CA ALA A 122 -8.63 -8.40 4.45
C ALA A 122 -9.47 -7.20 3.96
N TRP A 123 -9.06 -6.56 2.87
CA TRP A 123 -9.79 -5.45 2.28
C TRP A 123 -11.16 -5.87 1.72
N ILE A 124 -11.25 -7.03 1.06
CA ILE A 124 -12.53 -7.58 0.59
C ILE A 124 -13.47 -7.82 1.78
N ALA A 125 -13.00 -8.51 2.82
CA ALA A 125 -13.79 -8.82 4.00
C ALA A 125 -14.29 -7.54 4.69
N PHE A 126 -13.40 -6.55 4.84
CA PHE A 126 -13.74 -5.23 5.36
C PHE A 126 -14.78 -4.51 4.49
N SER A 127 -14.57 -4.49 3.16
CA SER A 127 -15.45 -3.79 2.22
C SER A 127 -16.85 -4.38 2.20
N ILE A 128 -16.98 -5.71 2.18
CA ILE A 128 -18.27 -6.40 2.25
C ILE A 128 -18.99 -6.06 3.56
N SER A 129 -18.27 -6.07 4.69
CA SER A 129 -18.83 -5.75 6.00
C SER A 129 -19.34 -4.31 6.06
N LEU A 130 -18.55 -3.37 5.54
CA LEU A 130 -18.90 -1.95 5.49
C LEU A 130 -20.12 -1.69 4.61
N ILE A 131 -20.17 -2.27 3.41
CA ILE A 131 -21.31 -2.13 2.49
C ILE A 131 -22.58 -2.68 3.14
N ARG A 132 -22.53 -3.88 3.75
CA ARG A 132 -23.69 -4.46 4.44
C ARG A 132 -24.19 -3.57 5.59
N ALA A 133 -23.28 -2.97 6.35
CA ALA A 133 -23.66 -2.01 7.39
C ALA A 133 -24.37 -0.79 6.77
N PHE A 134 -23.83 -0.21 5.70
CA PHE A 134 -24.43 0.94 5.04
C PHE A 134 -25.80 0.64 4.43
N THR A 135 -25.98 -0.56 3.85
CA THR A 135 -27.29 -1.02 3.39
C THR A 135 -28.27 -1.20 4.54
N ALA A 136 -27.84 -1.78 5.67
CA ALA A 136 -28.70 -1.93 6.85
C ALA A 136 -29.17 -0.58 7.44
N PHE A 137 -28.36 0.48 7.30
CA PHE A 137 -28.72 1.85 7.68
C PHE A 137 -29.46 2.63 6.58
N GLY A 138 -29.71 2.05 5.41
CA GLY A 138 -30.39 2.71 4.29
C GLY A 138 -29.55 3.80 3.60
N ILE A 139 -28.22 3.80 3.78
CA ILE A 139 -27.31 4.76 3.15
C ILE A 139 -27.06 4.39 1.68
N ILE A 140 -26.99 3.08 1.39
CA ILE A 140 -26.77 2.54 0.05
C ILE A 140 -27.89 1.53 -0.23
N GLY A 141 -28.58 1.72 -1.35
CA GLY A 141 -29.66 0.85 -1.84
C GLY A 141 -29.14 -0.28 -2.71
#